data_AF-A0A2U3LD45-F1
#
_entry.id   AF-A0A2U3LD45-F1
#
_cell.length_a   1.000
_cell.length_b   1.000
_cell.length_c   1.000
_cell.angle_alpha   90.00
_cell.angle_beta   90.00
_cell.angle_gamma   90.00
#
_symmetry.space_group_name_H-M   'P 1'
#
loop_
_entity.id
_entity.type
_entity.pdbx_description
1 polymer ?
#
loop_
_entity_poly.entity_id
_entity_poly.type
_entity_poly.pdbx_seq_one_letter_code
_entity_poly.pdbx_strand_id
1 'polypeptide(L)'
;MNSHTLYRGVWPQVVSKLAKYAVRFIEGAWKITVLYEAGEGLLFLAVEGGGADLVSRINAVKTAMGSQPGGAFYINEYKHVIVPVKSDGSSGTGSHYFYAGQFEGSLSFDFEGQQLTSKPVRPNGMQLSAGDRWVGPRPGIPYVLAAGGCDIYYETPALTDDDPPQIRPSMTRKVKLSKVLGDKHLVARAVRPIANLRGHTGGRFYVNEHGCIFTPVDAGDGNGIDYIYCGQIDSSAWFPEPTVPALWS
;
A
#
# COMPACT_ATOMS: atom_id res chain seq x y z
N MET A 1 18.24 8.29 19.92
CA MET A 1 16.93 8.89 19.56
C MET A 1 16.59 8.38 18.17
N ASN A 2 15.51 7.61 18.01
CA ASN A 2 15.10 7.13 16.69
C ASN A 2 14.57 8.32 15.89
N SER A 3 15.37 8.77 14.92
CA SER A 3 14.94 9.73 13.91
C SER A 3 13.93 9.02 13.01
N HIS A 4 12.63 9.29 13.20
CA HIS A 4 11.62 8.85 12.26
C HIS A 4 11.66 9.77 11.04
N THR A 5 11.99 9.21 9.88
CA THR A 5 12.13 9.98 8.65
C THR A 5 10.86 9.99 7.82
N LEU A 6 10.66 11.04 7.03
CA LEU A 6 9.64 11.05 5.99
C LEU A 6 9.97 9.99 4.94
N TYR A 7 8.94 9.24 4.55
CA TYR A 7 9.08 8.18 3.57
C TYR A 7 9.25 8.77 2.16
N ARG A 8 10.29 8.37 1.42
CA ARG A 8 10.59 8.93 0.09
C ARG A 8 9.77 8.32 -1.07
N GLY A 9 9.11 7.19 -0.82
CA GLY A 9 8.34 6.48 -1.83
C GLY A 9 6.93 7.04 -2.03
N VAL A 10 6.04 6.18 -2.51
CA VAL A 10 4.63 6.52 -2.70
C VAL A 10 3.97 6.84 -1.37
N TRP A 11 3.23 7.94 -1.32
CA TRP A 11 2.34 8.27 -0.21
C TRP A 11 0.92 7.87 -0.62
N PRO A 12 0.32 6.82 -0.04
CA PRO A 12 -0.96 6.30 -0.51
C PRO A 12 -2.10 7.31 -0.67
N GLN A 13 -2.15 8.39 0.12
CA GLN A 13 -3.08 9.53 0.03
C GLN A 13 -4.52 9.20 -0.44
N VAL A 14 -5.51 9.33 0.46
CA VAL A 14 -6.95 9.17 0.11
C VAL A 14 -7.25 7.80 -0.49
N VAL A 15 -7.04 6.76 0.33
CA VAL A 15 -7.38 5.37 0.00
C VAL A 15 -8.59 4.88 0.80
N SER A 16 -9.35 3.98 0.17
CA SER A 16 -10.43 3.23 0.81
C SER A 16 -9.96 2.56 2.11
N LYS A 17 -10.87 2.42 3.07
CA LYS A 17 -10.57 1.70 4.33
C LYS A 17 -10.19 0.24 4.09
N LEU A 18 -10.61 -0.36 2.98
CA LEU A 18 -10.29 -1.74 2.58
C LEU A 18 -8.86 -1.89 2.02
N ALA A 19 -8.22 -0.77 1.67
CA ALA A 19 -6.89 -0.75 1.07
C ALA A 19 -5.75 -0.52 2.09
N LYS A 20 -6.01 -0.71 3.40
CA LYS A 20 -5.02 -0.47 4.45
C LYS A 20 -5.16 -1.40 5.64
N TYR A 21 -4.05 -1.61 6.34
CA TYR A 21 -4.01 -2.22 7.66
C TYR A 21 -4.27 -1.18 8.74
N ALA A 22 -4.62 -1.63 9.96
CA ALA A 22 -4.75 -0.75 11.11
C ALA A 22 -4.32 -1.43 12.41
N VAL A 23 -3.66 -0.68 13.29
CA VAL A 23 -3.41 -1.07 14.68
C VAL A 23 -4.57 -0.58 15.54
N ARG A 24 -5.16 -1.48 16.34
CA ARG A 24 -6.31 -1.18 17.21
C ARG A 24 -6.11 -1.80 18.60
N PHE A 25 -6.61 -1.13 19.62
CA PHE A 25 -6.66 -1.68 20.98
C PHE A 25 -7.95 -2.50 21.14
N ILE A 26 -7.83 -3.81 21.28
CA ILE A 26 -8.93 -4.78 21.34
C ILE A 26 -8.65 -5.72 22.50
N GLU A 27 -9.61 -5.87 23.42
CA GLU A 27 -9.53 -6.79 24.56
C GLU A 27 -8.25 -6.59 25.41
N GLY A 28 -7.87 -5.33 25.65
CA GLY A 28 -6.69 -5.01 26.47
C GLY A 28 -5.35 -5.16 25.77
N ALA A 29 -5.33 -5.51 24.47
CA ALA A 29 -4.10 -5.66 23.70
C ALA A 29 -4.13 -4.86 22.39
N TRP A 30 -2.97 -4.38 21.94
CA TRP A 30 -2.83 -3.81 20.60
C TRP A 30 -2.71 -4.92 19.57
N LYS A 31 -3.63 -4.95 18.60
CA LYS A 31 -3.69 -5.96 17.54
C LYS A 31 -3.66 -5.32 16.16
N ILE A 32 -3.13 -6.03 15.18
CA ILE A 32 -3.22 -5.64 13.77
C ILE A 32 -4.57 -6.11 13.23
N THR A 33 -5.19 -5.26 12.44
CA THR A 33 -6.50 -5.51 11.85
C THR A 33 -6.53 -5.13 10.39
N VAL A 34 -7.39 -5.80 9.64
CA VAL A 34 -7.75 -5.43 8.27
C VAL A 34 -9.26 -5.51 8.12
N LEU A 35 -9.84 -4.59 7.35
CA LEU A 35 -11.24 -4.71 6.97
C LEU A 35 -11.33 -5.62 5.74
N TYR A 36 -12.17 -6.63 5.84
CA TYR A 36 -12.46 -7.60 4.79
C TYR A 36 -13.94 -7.46 4.40
N GLU A 37 -14.23 -7.46 3.10
CA GLU A 37 -15.61 -7.44 2.61
C GLU A 37 -16.04 -8.90 2.36
N ALA A 38 -17.05 -9.35 3.10
CA ALA A 38 -17.50 -10.74 3.11
C ALA A 38 -18.65 -11.02 2.11
N GLY A 39 -18.94 -10.06 1.22
CA GLY A 39 -20.07 -10.09 0.31
C GLY A 39 -21.24 -9.24 0.80
N GLU A 40 -22.09 -8.81 -0.15
CA GLU A 40 -23.35 -8.08 0.10
C GLU A 40 -23.18 -6.80 0.94
N GLY A 41 -21.99 -6.20 0.93
CA GLY A 41 -21.68 -4.99 1.71
C GLY A 41 -21.36 -5.26 3.18
N LEU A 42 -21.25 -6.52 3.59
CA LEU A 42 -20.82 -6.89 4.94
C LEU A 42 -19.30 -6.67 5.09
N LEU A 43 -18.93 -5.96 6.15
CA LEU A 43 -17.53 -5.69 6.49
C LEU A 43 -17.15 -6.42 7.77
N PHE A 44 -16.17 -7.32 7.66
CA PHE A 44 -15.56 -8.01 8.78
C PHE A 44 -14.26 -7.32 9.19
N LEU A 45 -14.06 -7.12 10.50
CA LEU A 45 -12.79 -6.64 11.05
C LEU A 45 -11.94 -7.85 11.41
N ALA A 46 -11.12 -8.30 10.48
CA ALA A 46 -10.23 -9.42 10.70
C ALA A 46 -9.06 -9.00 11.59
N VAL A 47 -8.74 -9.84 12.57
CA VAL A 47 -7.73 -9.57 13.59
C VAL A 47 -6.61 -10.58 13.45
N GLU A 48 -5.39 -10.08 13.48
CA GLU A 48 -4.17 -10.86 13.35
C GLU A 48 -3.73 -11.36 14.75
N GLY A 49 -3.21 -12.59 14.81
CA GLY A 49 -2.91 -13.32 16.05
C GLY A 49 -1.51 -13.08 16.65
N GLY A 50 -0.64 -12.30 16.00
CA GLY A 50 0.76 -12.07 16.37
C GLY A 50 1.44 -10.95 15.57
N GLY A 51 1.62 -9.78 16.19
CA GLY A 51 2.21 -8.62 15.50
C GLY A 51 2.88 -7.63 16.44
N ALA A 52 3.28 -8.06 17.65
CA ALA A 52 3.69 -7.16 18.73
C ALA A 52 4.86 -6.23 18.35
N ASP A 53 5.86 -6.75 17.63
CA ASP A 53 6.99 -5.98 17.12
C ASP A 53 6.54 -4.90 16.12
N LEU A 54 5.74 -5.27 15.11
CA LEU A 54 5.21 -4.35 14.12
C LEU A 54 4.31 -3.27 14.75
N VAL A 55 3.43 -3.67 15.67
CA VAL A 55 2.60 -2.77 16.48
C VAL A 55 3.45 -1.78 17.26
N SER A 56 4.51 -2.26 17.91
CA SER A 56 5.43 -1.43 18.68
C SER A 56 6.10 -0.37 17.81
N ARG A 57 6.62 -0.75 16.63
CA ARG A 57 7.22 0.19 15.67
C ARG A 57 6.24 1.26 15.19
N ILE A 58 5.00 0.85 14.86
CA ILE A 58 3.96 1.79 14.40
C ILE A 58 3.61 2.78 15.52
N ASN A 59 3.39 2.27 16.74
CA ASN A 59 3.07 3.12 17.89
C ASN A 59 4.22 4.05 18.25
N ALA A 60 5.48 3.60 18.15
CA ALA A 60 6.66 4.43 18.37
C ALA A 60 6.67 5.64 17.44
N VAL A 61 6.41 5.45 16.14
CA VAL A 61 6.29 6.56 15.17
C VAL A 61 5.18 7.52 15.59
N LYS A 62 3.99 7.00 15.91
CA LYS A 62 2.84 7.83 16.30
C LYS A 62 3.14 8.69 17.51
N THR A 63 3.66 8.08 18.58
CA THR A 63 3.99 8.75 19.83
C THR A 63 5.10 9.77 19.62
N ALA A 64 6.15 9.44 18.87
CA ALA A 64 7.24 10.36 18.59
C ALA A 64 6.78 11.61 17.82
N MET A 65 5.77 11.46 16.95
CA MET A 65 5.17 12.56 16.20
C MET A 65 3.98 13.23 16.93
N GLY A 66 3.83 12.99 18.24
CA GLY A 66 2.77 13.61 19.06
C GLY A 66 1.35 13.15 18.72
N SER A 67 1.21 12.03 18.00
CA SER A 67 -0.08 11.44 17.64
C SER A 67 -0.48 10.33 18.61
N GLN A 68 -1.78 10.02 18.64
CA GLN A 68 -2.27 8.90 19.42
C GLN A 68 -1.78 7.56 18.84
N PRO A 69 -1.39 6.59 19.68
CA PRO A 69 -1.07 5.23 19.24
C PRO A 69 -2.20 4.59 18.43
N GLY A 70 -1.82 3.65 17.55
CA GLY A 70 -2.73 2.96 16.65
C GLY A 70 -3.05 3.70 15.35
N GLY A 71 -4.11 3.25 14.69
CA GLY A 71 -4.57 3.80 13.42
C GLY A 71 -4.00 3.09 12.20
N ALA A 72 -4.21 3.69 11.02
CA ALA A 72 -3.84 3.07 9.75
C ALA A 72 -2.33 2.98 9.55
N PHE A 73 -1.89 1.97 8.81
CA PHE A 73 -0.55 1.84 8.25
C PHE A 73 -0.60 1.04 6.94
N TYR A 74 0.52 1.03 6.23
CA TYR A 74 0.68 0.34 4.95
C TYR A 74 1.95 -0.49 4.96
N ILE A 75 1.95 -1.56 4.17
CA ILE A 75 3.15 -2.28 3.80
C ILE A 75 3.20 -2.29 2.29
N ASN A 76 4.29 -1.82 1.72
CA ASN A 76 4.45 -1.75 0.27
C ASN A 76 5.11 -3.02 -0.28
N GLU A 77 5.28 -3.08 -1.60
CA GLU A 77 5.91 -4.18 -2.34
C GLU A 77 7.36 -4.47 -1.96
N TYR A 78 8.06 -3.52 -1.33
CA TYR A 78 9.43 -3.68 -0.79
C TYR A 78 9.43 -4.02 0.70
N LYS A 79 8.26 -4.36 1.26
CA LYS A 79 8.08 -4.65 2.69
C LYS A 79 8.31 -3.47 3.62
N HIS A 80 8.36 -2.24 3.13
CA HIS A 80 8.45 -1.05 3.98
C HIS A 80 7.13 -0.80 4.69
N VAL A 81 7.21 -0.65 6.01
CA VAL A 81 6.09 -0.22 6.86
C VAL A 81 6.00 1.30 6.82
N ILE A 82 4.85 1.80 6.37
CA ILE A 82 4.61 3.22 6.16
C ILE A 82 3.47 3.69 7.06
N VAL A 83 3.74 4.69 7.90
CA VAL A 83 2.81 5.16 8.93
C VAL A 83 2.37 6.59 8.61
N PRO A 84 1.09 6.81 8.26
CA PRO A 84 0.53 8.15 8.11
C PRO A 84 0.34 8.82 9.48
N VAL A 85 0.82 10.05 9.65
CA VAL A 85 0.56 10.91 10.80
C VAL A 85 -0.16 12.15 10.32
N LYS A 86 -1.27 12.51 10.97
CA LYS A 86 -2.05 13.69 10.59
C LYS A 86 -1.18 14.95 10.73
N SER A 87 -1.08 15.73 9.67
CA SER A 87 -0.47 17.06 9.70
C SER A 87 -1.57 18.10 9.87
N ASP A 88 -1.22 19.21 10.50
CA ASP A 88 -1.92 20.47 10.37
C ASP A 88 -2.09 20.85 8.89
N GLY A 89 -3.28 21.33 8.52
CA GLY A 89 -3.69 21.51 7.11
C GLY A 89 -2.87 22.50 6.27
N SER A 90 -1.79 23.05 6.82
CA SER A 90 -0.85 23.98 6.20
C SER A 90 0.01 23.33 5.08
N SER A 91 0.19 22.01 5.12
CA SER A 91 1.06 21.28 4.17
C SER A 91 0.37 20.85 2.86
N GLY A 92 -0.92 21.16 2.68
CA GLY A 92 -1.70 20.75 1.50
C GLY A 92 -1.98 19.24 1.41
N THR A 93 -1.47 18.43 2.35
CA THR A 93 -1.73 17.00 2.48
C THR A 93 -2.33 16.69 3.84
N GLY A 94 -3.36 15.84 3.88
CA GLY A 94 -4.02 15.49 5.15
C GLY A 94 -3.17 14.69 6.13
N SER A 95 -2.00 14.18 5.72
CA SER A 95 -1.06 13.40 6.55
C SER A 95 0.35 13.39 5.97
N HIS A 96 1.36 13.33 6.84
CA HIS A 96 2.75 13.02 6.50
C HIS A 96 3.00 11.53 6.69
N TYR A 97 3.85 10.92 5.87
CA TYR A 97 4.08 9.48 5.88
C TYR A 97 5.51 9.19 6.32
N PHE A 98 5.65 8.33 7.32
CA PHE A 98 6.93 8.01 7.93
C PHE A 98 7.30 6.55 7.70
N TYR A 99 8.59 6.29 7.54
CA TYR A 99 9.14 4.94 7.50
C TYR A 99 9.24 4.36 8.91
N ALA A 100 8.71 3.15 9.11
CA ALA A 100 8.68 2.45 10.39
C ALA A 100 9.48 1.13 10.37
N GLY A 101 10.34 0.95 9.37
CA GLY A 101 11.14 -0.26 9.19
C GLY A 101 10.60 -1.22 8.13
N GLN A 102 11.31 -2.33 7.94
CA GLN A 102 10.96 -3.38 6.99
C GLN A 102 10.18 -4.51 7.71
N PHE A 103 9.28 -5.16 6.99
CA PHE A 103 8.45 -6.25 7.47
C PHE A 103 8.68 -7.54 6.69
N GLU A 104 9.53 -8.40 7.24
CA GLU A 104 9.86 -9.72 6.65
C GLU A 104 8.80 -10.81 6.92
N GLY A 105 7.80 -10.51 7.74
CA GLY A 105 6.75 -11.45 8.11
C GLY A 105 5.65 -11.60 7.06
N SER A 106 4.64 -12.38 7.41
CA SER A 106 3.36 -12.44 6.71
C SER A 106 2.23 -12.20 7.69
N LEU A 107 1.25 -11.41 7.31
CA LEU A 107 0.03 -11.21 8.10
C LEU A 107 -1.01 -12.26 7.68
N SER A 108 -1.60 -12.93 8.67
CA SER A 108 -2.69 -13.89 8.49
C SER A 108 -3.78 -13.56 9.50
N PHE A 109 -5.02 -13.51 9.04
CA PHE A 109 -6.14 -13.08 9.85
C PHE A 109 -7.15 -14.21 9.97
N ASP A 110 -7.69 -14.42 11.17
CA ASP A 110 -8.78 -15.38 11.35
C ASP A 110 -10.12 -14.79 10.91
N PHE A 111 -10.89 -15.57 10.14
CA PHE A 111 -12.26 -15.28 9.75
C PHE A 111 -13.04 -16.59 9.64
N GLU A 112 -14.02 -16.78 10.53
CA GLU A 112 -14.90 -17.97 10.53
C GLU A 112 -14.11 -19.31 10.52
N GLY A 113 -12.97 -19.36 11.21
CA GLY A 113 -12.09 -20.53 11.25
C GLY A 113 -11.25 -20.74 9.99
N GLN A 114 -11.28 -19.81 9.04
CA GLN A 114 -10.40 -19.76 7.87
C GLN A 114 -9.32 -18.68 8.04
N GLN A 115 -8.16 -18.92 7.45
CA GLN A 115 -7.06 -17.96 7.42
C GLN A 115 -7.15 -17.10 6.17
N LEU A 116 -7.43 -15.82 6.37
CA LEU A 116 -7.37 -14.80 5.34
C LEU A 116 -5.95 -14.28 5.19
N THR A 117 -5.49 -14.22 3.95
CA THR A 117 -4.18 -13.64 3.60
C THR A 117 -4.34 -12.68 2.44
N SER A 118 -3.42 -11.73 2.33
CA SER A 118 -3.28 -10.81 1.18
C SER A 118 -2.61 -11.49 -0.03
N LYS A 119 -2.41 -12.81 -0.02
CA LYS A 119 -1.82 -13.56 -1.14
C LYS A 119 -2.90 -13.83 -2.22
N PRO A 120 -2.49 -14.03 -3.48
CA PRO A 120 -3.43 -14.28 -4.58
C PRO A 120 -3.82 -15.76 -4.57
N VAL A 121 -4.48 -16.21 -3.50
CA VAL A 121 -4.92 -17.59 -3.30
C VAL A 121 -6.39 -17.63 -2.91
N ARG A 122 -7.08 -18.67 -3.37
CA ARG A 122 -8.45 -18.99 -3.00
C ARG A 122 -8.50 -19.63 -1.60
N PRO A 123 -9.67 -19.68 -0.95
CA PRO A 123 -9.84 -20.37 0.33
C PRO A 123 -9.40 -21.84 0.31
N ASN A 124 -9.48 -22.50 -0.84
CA ASN A 124 -9.02 -23.88 -1.03
C ASN A 124 -7.50 -24.00 -1.30
N GLY A 125 -6.75 -22.90 -1.21
CA GLY A 125 -5.30 -22.85 -1.43
C GLY A 125 -4.86 -22.73 -2.89
N MET A 126 -5.77 -22.81 -3.87
CA MET A 126 -5.41 -22.63 -5.29
C MET A 126 -5.01 -21.19 -5.59
N GLN A 127 -3.97 -21.00 -6.39
CA GLN A 127 -3.55 -19.66 -6.83
C GLN A 127 -4.60 -19.04 -7.77
N LEU A 128 -4.76 -17.73 -7.67
CA LEU A 128 -5.57 -16.93 -8.59
C LEU A 128 -4.84 -16.75 -9.93
N SER A 129 -5.59 -16.86 -11.02
CA SER A 129 -5.11 -16.47 -12.35
C SER A 129 -5.43 -15.00 -12.64
N ALA A 130 -4.67 -14.37 -13.52
CA ALA A 130 -5.00 -13.01 -13.96
C ALA A 130 -6.41 -12.97 -14.56
N GLY A 131 -7.23 -11.99 -14.12
CA GLY A 131 -8.65 -11.88 -14.44
C GLY A 131 -9.58 -12.50 -13.40
N ASP A 132 -9.09 -13.37 -12.51
CA ASP A 132 -9.91 -13.90 -11.41
C ASP A 132 -10.30 -12.79 -10.43
N ARG A 133 -11.48 -12.94 -9.81
CA ARG A 133 -11.90 -12.11 -8.67
C ARG A 133 -10.91 -12.25 -7.52
N TRP A 134 -10.55 -11.13 -6.91
CA TRP A 134 -9.77 -11.10 -5.68
C TRP A 134 -10.63 -11.53 -4.48
N VAL A 135 -10.16 -12.51 -3.70
CA VAL A 135 -10.97 -13.17 -2.65
C VAL A 135 -10.46 -12.99 -1.22
N GLY A 136 -9.41 -12.17 -1.01
CA GLY A 136 -8.84 -11.90 0.31
C GLY A 136 -8.88 -10.42 0.73
N PRO A 137 -8.33 -10.09 1.91
CA PRO A 137 -8.00 -8.73 2.27
C PRO A 137 -7.21 -8.05 1.15
N ARG A 138 -7.49 -6.77 0.91
CA ARG A 138 -6.90 -6.02 -0.21
C ARG A 138 -6.11 -4.77 0.19
N PRO A 139 -5.29 -4.82 1.25
CA PRO A 139 -4.36 -3.73 1.56
C PRO A 139 -3.36 -3.57 0.42
N GLY A 140 -3.04 -2.33 0.04
CA GLY A 140 -2.10 -2.10 -1.05
C GLY A 140 -1.82 -0.62 -1.29
N ILE A 141 -0.68 -0.36 -1.93
CA ILE A 141 -0.25 0.97 -2.35
C ILE A 141 -0.91 1.30 -3.69
N PRO A 142 -1.63 2.43 -3.79
CA PRO A 142 -2.28 2.82 -5.02
C PRO A 142 -1.28 3.37 -6.03
N TYR A 143 -1.46 2.95 -7.28
CA TYR A 143 -0.80 3.47 -8.47
C TYR A 143 -1.86 3.80 -9.52
N VAL A 144 -1.47 4.55 -10.55
CA VAL A 144 -2.36 4.90 -11.66
C VAL A 144 -1.77 4.39 -12.97
N LEU A 145 -2.56 3.59 -13.68
CA LEU A 145 -2.31 3.30 -15.09
C LEU A 145 -2.73 4.54 -15.89
N ALA A 146 -1.80 5.13 -16.64
CA ALA A 146 -2.10 6.26 -17.50
C ALA A 146 -3.12 5.88 -18.59
N ALA A 147 -3.97 6.83 -18.97
CA ALA A 147 -4.84 6.67 -20.14
C ALA A 147 -4.01 6.32 -21.38
N GLY A 148 -4.52 5.41 -22.20
CA GLY A 148 -3.78 4.74 -23.27
C GLY A 148 -3.10 3.45 -22.85
N GLY A 149 -2.96 3.19 -21.54
CA GLY A 149 -2.39 1.94 -21.03
C GLY A 149 -0.91 1.79 -21.38
N CYS A 150 -0.13 2.88 -21.31
CA CYS A 150 1.26 2.92 -21.77
C CYS A 150 2.28 3.37 -20.71
N ASP A 151 1.83 3.74 -19.51
CA ASP A 151 2.69 4.17 -18.42
C ASP A 151 2.00 3.98 -17.07
N ILE A 152 2.79 3.93 -16.00
CA ILE A 152 2.32 3.87 -14.62
C ILE A 152 2.86 5.08 -13.89
N TYR A 153 2.05 5.69 -13.03
CA TYR A 153 2.51 6.82 -12.22
C TYR A 153 1.87 6.84 -10.84
N TYR A 154 2.47 7.63 -9.96
CA TYR A 154 1.88 8.08 -8.71
C TYR A 154 2.18 9.55 -8.48
N GLU A 155 1.45 10.16 -7.56
CA GLU A 155 1.64 11.55 -7.13
C GLU A 155 1.95 11.55 -5.63
N THR A 156 2.87 12.41 -5.21
CA THR A 156 3.33 12.50 -3.82
C THR A 156 3.84 13.92 -3.57
N PRO A 157 3.90 14.43 -2.33
CA PRO A 157 4.55 15.71 -2.06
C PRO A 157 5.99 15.71 -2.54
N ALA A 158 6.45 16.84 -3.08
CA ALA A 158 7.85 16.97 -3.41
C ALA A 158 8.66 17.04 -2.10
N LEU A 159 9.62 16.14 -1.94
CA LEU A 159 10.57 16.18 -0.83
C LEU A 159 11.88 16.82 -1.28
N THR A 160 12.64 17.36 -0.33
CA THR A 160 14.03 17.78 -0.58
C THR A 160 14.95 16.56 -0.67
N ASP A 161 16.13 16.77 -1.26
CA ASP A 161 17.17 15.74 -1.37
C ASP A 161 18.04 15.66 -0.11
N ASP A 162 17.81 16.52 0.90
CA ASP A 162 18.49 16.52 2.20
C ASP A 162 18.20 15.25 3.00
N ASP A 163 19.05 14.92 3.97
CA ASP A 163 18.81 13.84 4.94
C ASP A 163 18.80 14.41 6.38
N PRO A 164 17.65 14.41 7.09
CA PRO A 164 16.36 13.87 6.69
C PRO A 164 15.63 14.72 5.63
N PRO A 165 14.82 14.11 4.74
CA PRO A 165 14.02 14.84 3.76
C PRO A 165 13.00 15.75 4.43
N GLN A 166 12.73 16.89 3.80
CA GLN A 166 11.67 17.81 4.19
C GLN A 166 10.63 17.96 3.08
N ILE A 167 9.38 18.22 3.45
CA ILE A 167 8.32 18.52 2.48
C ILE A 167 8.56 19.90 1.90
N ARG A 168 8.52 20.02 0.57
CA ARG A 168 8.48 21.30 -0.13
C ARG A 168 7.04 21.81 -0.13
N PRO A 169 6.73 22.92 0.55
CA PRO A 169 5.35 23.40 0.67
C PRO A 169 4.70 23.66 -0.68
N SER A 170 3.42 23.29 -0.81
CA SER A 170 2.61 23.52 -2.02
C SER A 170 3.15 22.91 -3.31
N MET A 171 4.09 21.96 -3.23
CA MET A 171 4.66 21.27 -4.39
C MET A 171 4.31 19.78 -4.36
N THR A 172 3.69 19.32 -5.44
CA THR A 172 3.44 17.89 -5.69
C THR A 172 4.34 17.41 -6.82
N ARG A 173 4.88 16.21 -6.67
CA ARG A 173 5.67 15.51 -7.68
C ARG A 173 4.83 14.39 -8.28
N LYS A 174 4.72 14.39 -9.61
CA LYS A 174 4.22 13.26 -10.39
C LYS A 174 5.39 12.40 -10.85
N VAL A 175 5.45 11.15 -10.42
CA VAL A 175 6.53 10.21 -10.77
C VAL A 175 6.00 9.21 -11.78
N LYS A 176 6.54 9.24 -13.00
CA LYS A 176 6.18 8.33 -14.09
C LYS A 176 7.21 7.22 -14.23
N LEU A 177 6.76 5.97 -14.36
CA LEU A 177 7.62 4.81 -14.51
C LEU A 177 8.51 4.94 -15.75
N SER A 178 7.95 5.44 -16.86
CA SER A 178 8.73 5.71 -18.08
C SER A 178 9.89 6.69 -17.90
N LYS A 179 9.76 7.66 -17.00
CA LYS A 179 10.83 8.61 -16.69
C LYS A 179 11.87 8.03 -15.74
N VAL A 180 11.46 7.12 -14.87
CA VAL A 180 12.35 6.46 -13.91
C VAL A 180 13.20 5.39 -14.60
N LEU A 181 12.58 4.57 -15.45
CA LEU A 181 13.28 3.47 -16.12
C LEU A 181 14.07 3.92 -17.35
N GLY A 182 13.59 4.92 -18.09
CA GLY A 182 14.22 5.34 -19.34
C GLY A 182 14.16 4.30 -20.47
N ASP A 183 13.56 3.14 -20.25
CA ASP A 183 13.46 2.02 -21.18
C ASP A 183 12.00 1.66 -21.46
N LYS A 184 11.58 1.79 -22.73
CA LYS A 184 10.21 1.49 -23.18
C LYS A 184 9.85 0.01 -23.07
N HIS A 185 10.81 -0.90 -23.21
CA HIS A 185 10.57 -2.35 -23.08
C HIS A 185 10.29 -2.74 -21.64
N LEU A 186 11.01 -2.17 -20.67
CA LEU A 186 10.73 -2.37 -19.25
C LEU A 186 9.35 -1.80 -18.89
N VAL A 187 9.02 -0.59 -19.33
CA VAL A 187 7.69 0.00 -19.11
C VAL A 187 6.58 -0.89 -19.67
N ALA A 188 6.75 -1.40 -20.90
CA ALA A 188 5.77 -2.29 -21.52
C ALA A 188 5.56 -3.59 -20.72
N ARG A 189 6.64 -4.18 -20.18
CA ARG A 189 6.55 -5.36 -19.29
C ARG A 189 5.76 -5.06 -18.03
N ALA A 190 6.02 -3.92 -17.38
CA ALA A 190 5.35 -3.53 -16.14
C ALA A 190 3.86 -3.22 -16.33
N VAL A 191 3.51 -2.60 -17.45
CA VAL A 191 2.14 -2.20 -17.77
C VAL A 191 1.27 -3.37 -18.21
N ARG A 192 1.85 -4.35 -18.91
CA ARG A 192 1.13 -5.46 -19.57
C ARG A 192 0.14 -6.21 -18.66
N PRO A 193 0.46 -6.60 -17.41
CA PRO A 193 -0.48 -7.33 -16.55
C PRO A 193 -1.79 -6.58 -16.32
N ILE A 194 -1.72 -5.25 -16.19
CA ILE A 194 -2.89 -4.40 -15.92
C ILE A 194 -3.60 -4.07 -17.23
N ALA A 195 -2.85 -3.65 -18.26
CA ALA A 195 -3.42 -3.23 -19.54
C ALA A 195 -4.14 -4.37 -20.28
N ASN A 196 -3.69 -5.62 -20.14
CA ASN A 196 -4.38 -6.78 -20.72
C ASN A 196 -5.82 -6.96 -20.20
N LEU A 197 -6.11 -6.51 -18.97
CA LEU A 197 -7.41 -6.66 -18.34
C LEU A 197 -8.24 -5.37 -18.40
N ARG A 198 -7.60 -4.22 -18.20
CA ARG A 198 -8.26 -2.89 -18.14
C ARG A 198 -8.33 -2.19 -19.50
N GLY A 199 -7.62 -2.69 -20.51
CA GLY A 199 -7.46 -2.03 -21.80
C GLY A 199 -6.78 -0.67 -21.67
N HIS A 200 -7.29 0.32 -22.42
CA HIS A 200 -6.68 1.64 -22.57
C HIS A 200 -7.29 2.74 -21.69
N THR A 201 -8.31 2.42 -20.89
CA THR A 201 -9.03 3.42 -20.08
C THR A 201 -8.15 4.03 -18.98
N GLY A 202 -7.10 3.31 -18.57
CA GLY A 202 -6.29 3.69 -17.43
C GLY A 202 -7.03 3.51 -16.10
N GLY A 203 -6.58 4.22 -15.07
CA GLY A 203 -7.22 4.26 -13.76
C GLY A 203 -6.38 3.67 -12.63
N ARG A 204 -6.95 3.71 -11.43
CA ARG A 204 -6.27 3.28 -10.21
C ARG A 204 -6.17 1.76 -10.14
N PHE A 205 -5.03 1.28 -9.68
CA PHE A 205 -4.83 -0.10 -9.25
C PHE A 205 -3.97 -0.08 -7.99
N TYR A 206 -3.79 -1.24 -7.38
CA TYR A 206 -3.09 -1.39 -6.11
C TYR A 206 -2.04 -2.49 -6.23
N VAL A 207 -0.94 -2.31 -5.49
CA VAL A 207 0.10 -3.31 -5.32
C VAL A 207 0.29 -3.55 -3.83
N ASN A 208 0.20 -4.81 -3.39
CA ASN A 208 0.41 -5.15 -1.98
C ASN A 208 1.86 -5.58 -1.69
N GLU A 209 2.11 -5.92 -0.44
CA GLU A 209 3.42 -6.35 0.04
C GLU A 209 3.94 -7.64 -0.58
N HIS A 210 3.11 -8.40 -1.27
CA HIS A 210 3.51 -9.59 -2.01
C HIS A 210 3.81 -9.30 -3.49
N GLY A 211 3.76 -8.03 -3.91
CA GLY A 211 3.90 -7.64 -5.31
C GLY A 211 2.65 -7.90 -6.14
N CYS A 212 1.55 -8.31 -5.51
CA CYS A 212 0.32 -8.67 -6.22
C CYS A 212 -0.38 -7.40 -6.70
N ILE A 213 -0.76 -7.40 -7.98
CA ILE A 213 -1.47 -6.31 -8.62
C ILE A 213 -2.96 -6.64 -8.63
N PHE A 214 -3.80 -5.71 -8.19
CA PHE A 214 -5.25 -5.84 -8.26
C PHE A 214 -5.90 -4.48 -8.56
N THR A 215 -7.04 -4.50 -9.26
CA THR A 215 -7.73 -3.28 -9.72
C THR A 215 -9.24 -3.43 -9.53
N PRO A 216 -9.97 -2.35 -9.22
CA PRO A 216 -11.42 -2.38 -9.17
C PRO A 216 -12.00 -2.73 -10.54
N VAL A 217 -13.09 -3.51 -10.54
CA VAL A 217 -13.82 -3.90 -11.76
C VAL A 217 -14.50 -2.69 -12.39
N ASP A 218 -15.21 -1.90 -11.59
CA ASP A 218 -15.92 -0.72 -12.08
C ASP A 218 -15.02 0.52 -12.24
N ALA A 219 -15.32 1.34 -13.25
CA ALA A 219 -14.71 2.64 -13.45
C ALA A 219 -15.24 3.62 -12.37
N GLY A 220 -14.50 3.76 -11.28
CA GLY A 220 -14.73 4.76 -10.24
C GLY A 220 -13.45 5.03 -9.45
N ASP A 221 -13.52 5.91 -8.45
CA ASP A 221 -12.37 6.43 -7.67
C ASP A 221 -11.65 5.37 -6.78
N GLY A 222 -11.71 4.08 -7.11
CA GLY A 222 -11.20 3.01 -6.26
C GLY A 222 -12.11 2.69 -5.06
N ASN A 223 -13.40 3.06 -5.16
CA ASN A 223 -14.46 2.67 -4.22
C ASN A 223 -15.22 1.42 -4.67
N GLY A 224 -14.79 0.76 -5.76
CA GLY A 224 -15.41 -0.47 -6.25
C GLY A 224 -15.48 -1.53 -5.16
N ILE A 225 -16.57 -2.30 -5.14
CA ILE A 225 -16.73 -3.40 -4.20
C ILE A 225 -15.89 -4.60 -4.68
N ASP A 226 -15.88 -4.82 -6.00
CA ASP A 226 -15.19 -5.92 -6.65
C ASP A 226 -13.83 -5.54 -7.22
N TYR A 227 -12.88 -6.44 -7.05
CA TYR A 227 -11.52 -6.35 -7.55
C TYR A 227 -11.15 -7.62 -8.29
N ILE A 228 -10.31 -7.46 -9.30
CA ILE A 228 -9.70 -8.58 -10.03
C ILE A 228 -8.19 -8.58 -9.81
N TYR A 229 -7.63 -9.78 -9.80
CA TYR A 229 -6.19 -9.99 -9.78
C TYR A 229 -5.61 -9.76 -11.18
N CYS A 230 -4.58 -8.92 -11.29
CA CYS A 230 -3.92 -8.61 -12.57
C CYS A 230 -2.63 -9.39 -12.81
N GLY A 231 -2.04 -9.97 -11.77
CA GLY A 231 -0.73 -10.62 -11.83
C GLY A 231 0.22 -10.09 -10.76
N GLN A 232 1.52 -10.35 -10.94
CA GLN A 232 2.59 -9.86 -10.07
C GLN A 232 3.34 -8.71 -10.74
N ILE A 233 3.92 -7.83 -9.92
CA ILE A 233 4.94 -6.90 -10.43
C ILE A 233 6.15 -7.67 -10.93
N ASP A 234 6.78 -7.11 -11.95
CA ASP A 234 8.09 -7.52 -12.43
C ASP A 234 9.12 -6.60 -11.77
N SER A 235 9.80 -7.09 -10.73
CA SER A 235 10.72 -6.27 -9.93
C SER A 235 11.83 -5.62 -10.75
N SER A 236 12.25 -6.25 -11.85
CA SER A 236 13.27 -5.71 -12.77
C SER A 236 12.75 -4.57 -13.67
N ALA A 237 11.43 -4.44 -13.78
CA ALA A 237 10.75 -3.45 -14.60
C ALA A 237 9.86 -2.52 -13.77
N TRP A 238 10.02 -2.49 -12.45
CA TRP A 238 9.20 -1.70 -11.55
C TRP A 238 9.90 -0.40 -11.13
N PHE A 239 9.23 0.42 -10.30
CA PHE A 239 9.92 1.51 -9.63
C PHE A 239 11.12 0.95 -8.83
N PRO A 240 12.17 1.73 -8.60
CA PRO A 240 13.25 1.34 -7.69
C PRO A 240 12.74 1.43 -6.25
N GLU A 241 13.31 0.57 -5.40
CA GLU A 241 13.10 0.65 -3.96
C GLU A 241 13.49 2.04 -3.44
N PRO A 242 12.61 2.75 -2.72
CA PRO A 242 12.92 4.07 -2.21
C PRO A 242 14.03 4.00 -1.15
N THR A 243 15.00 4.92 -1.24
CA THR A 243 16.04 5.05 -0.22
C THR A 243 15.42 5.30 1.15
N VAL A 244 15.74 4.44 2.10
CA VAL A 244 15.38 4.56 3.51
C VAL A 244 16.65 4.73 4.34
N PRO A 245 16.58 5.39 5.51
CA PRO A 245 17.73 5.49 6.40
C PRO A 245 18.18 4.08 6.80
N ALA A 246 19.50 3.88 6.87
CA ALA A 246 20.05 2.68 7.46
C ALA A 246 19.54 2.57 8.90
N LEU A 247 18.78 1.52 9.19
CA LEU A 247 18.46 1.16 10.56
C LEU A 247 19.75 0.65 11.18
N TRP A 248 20.36 1.44 12.05
CA TRP A 248 21.50 0.99 12.84
C TRP A 248 20.98 -0.10 13.78
N SER A 249 21.56 -1.29 13.64
CA SER A 249 21.33 -2.48 14.48
C SER A 249 21.66 -2.21 15.94
#